data_AF-A0A7C9BSW8-F1
#
_entry.id   AF-A0A7C9BSW8-F1
#
_cell.length_a   1.000
_cell.length_b   1.000
_cell.length_c   1.000
_cell.angle_alpha   90.00
_cell.angle_beta   90.00
_cell.angle_gamma   90.00
#
_symmetry.space_group_name_H-M   'P 1'
#
loop_
_entity.id
_entity.type
_entity.pdbx_description
1 polymer ?
#
loop_
_entity_poly.entity_id
_entity_poly.type
_entity_poly.pdbx_seq_one_letter_code
_entity_poly.pdbx_strand_id
1 'polypeptide(L)'
;MLTRLRALVGGRKPTAAPVNDEPPLELQTVIAGASVYERASNDPEWNGAQRLMVHTARGAFFADKSDAWLQSGWPTMTDVQRARAKAMLKAHIARWQQRQSADAAAAGRGRTNYAKDW
;
A
#
# COMPACT_ATOMS: atom_id res chain seq x y z
N MET A 1 -36.35 -22.53 44.24
CA MET A 1 -34.92 -22.83 43.98
C MET A 1 -34.54 -22.91 42.49
N LEU A 2 -35.35 -22.40 41.55
CA LEU A 2 -35.07 -22.47 40.10
C LEU A 2 -34.63 -21.14 39.45
N THR A 3 -34.65 -20.04 40.20
CA THR A 3 -34.38 -18.69 39.65
C THR A 3 -32.88 -18.37 39.54
N ARG A 4 -32.00 -19.17 40.15
CA ARG A 4 -30.54 -18.93 40.14
C ARG A 4 -29.79 -19.54 38.95
N LEU A 5 -30.44 -20.37 38.12
CA LEU A 5 -29.81 -20.99 36.95
C LEU A 5 -29.90 -20.15 35.67
N ARG A 6 -30.72 -19.09 35.62
CA ARG A 6 -30.79 -18.18 34.46
C ARG A 6 -29.57 -17.26 34.30
N ALA A 7 -28.71 -17.16 35.32
CA ALA A 7 -27.47 -16.39 35.23
C ALA A 7 -26.35 -17.10 34.45
N LEU A 8 -26.48 -18.40 34.18
CA LEU A 8 -25.41 -19.20 33.56
C LEU A 8 -25.46 -19.31 32.04
N VAL A 9 -26.54 -18.83 31.38
CA VAL A 9 -26.73 -19.04 29.92
C VAL A 9 -26.95 -17.73 29.13
N GLY A 10 -27.14 -16.58 29.76
CA GLY A 10 -27.64 -15.38 29.04
C GLY A 10 -26.91 -14.05 29.26
N GLY A 11 -25.73 -14.04 29.89
CA GLY A 11 -25.12 -12.80 30.40
C GLY A 11 -23.96 -12.22 29.60
N ARG A 12 -23.63 -12.75 28.42
CA ARG A 12 -22.55 -12.15 27.61
C ARG A 12 -23.13 -10.91 26.93
N LYS A 13 -22.91 -9.74 27.54
CA LYS A 13 -22.94 -8.46 26.81
C LYS A 13 -22.23 -8.70 25.47
N PRO A 14 -22.76 -8.22 24.33
CA PRO A 14 -21.99 -8.26 23.10
C PRO A 14 -20.68 -7.56 23.42
N THR A 15 -19.59 -8.34 23.51
CA THR A 15 -18.25 -7.80 23.50
C THR A 15 -18.22 -6.98 22.23
N ALA A 16 -18.16 -5.65 22.35
CA ALA A 16 -18.06 -4.76 21.22
C ALA A 16 -17.03 -5.39 20.26
N ALA A 17 -17.42 -5.57 19.00
CA ALA A 17 -16.53 -6.16 18.01
C ALA A 17 -15.18 -5.44 18.13
N PRO A 18 -14.05 -6.18 18.16
CA PRO A 18 -12.74 -5.55 18.29
C PRO A 18 -12.65 -4.45 17.25
N VAL A 19 -12.21 -3.26 17.68
CA VAL A 19 -11.96 -2.14 16.77
C VAL A 19 -11.00 -2.67 15.71
N ASN A 20 -11.51 -2.88 14.50
CA ASN A 20 -10.73 -3.45 13.43
C ASN A 20 -9.88 -2.33 12.84
N ASP A 21 -8.67 -2.20 13.37
CA ASP A 21 -7.67 -1.24 12.89
C ASP A 21 -7.14 -1.59 11.49
N GLU A 22 -7.52 -2.74 10.95
CA GLU A 22 -7.09 -3.18 9.64
C GLU A 22 -7.80 -2.37 8.54
N PRO A 23 -7.07 -1.91 7.51
CA PRO A 23 -7.68 -1.26 6.37
C PRO A 23 -8.72 -2.17 5.69
N PRO A 24 -9.74 -1.61 5.01
CA PRO A 24 -10.71 -2.39 4.26
C PRO A 24 -10.04 -3.40 3.32
N LEU A 25 -10.55 -4.63 3.26
CA LEU A 25 -9.96 -5.70 2.44
C LEU A 25 -9.80 -5.28 0.97
N GLU A 26 -10.78 -4.56 0.42
CA GLU A 26 -10.71 -4.01 -0.93
C GLU A 26 -9.47 -3.13 -1.12
N LEU A 27 -9.17 -2.24 -0.17
CA LEU A 27 -7.99 -1.37 -0.24
C LEU A 27 -6.70 -2.19 -0.21
N GLN A 28 -6.63 -3.22 0.62
CA GLN A 28 -5.47 -4.11 0.68
C GLN A 28 -5.23 -4.80 -0.67
N THR A 29 -6.30 -5.31 -1.31
CA THR A 29 -6.22 -5.93 -2.64
C THR A 29 -5.79 -4.92 -3.72
N VAL A 30 -6.35 -3.71 -3.69
CA VAL A 30 -5.98 -2.62 -4.61
C VAL A 30 -4.50 -2.25 -4.47
N ILE A 31 -3.98 -2.17 -3.25
CA ILE A 31 -2.55 -1.92 -2.99
C ILE A 31 -1.69 -3.07 -3.48
N ALA A 32 -2.08 -4.32 -3.20
CA ALA A 32 -1.31 -5.50 -3.60
C ALA A 32 -1.21 -5.65 -5.12
N GLY A 33 -2.27 -5.28 -5.86
CA GLY A 33 -2.31 -5.27 -7.32
C GLY A 33 -1.74 -4.01 -7.96
N ALA A 34 -1.27 -3.02 -7.19
CA ALA A 34 -0.77 -1.78 -7.73
C ALA A 34 0.55 -1.97 -8.50
N SER A 35 0.66 -1.31 -9.65
CA SER A 35 1.94 -1.16 -10.36
C SER A 35 2.60 0.15 -9.96
N VAL A 36 3.94 0.14 -9.92
CA VAL A 36 4.76 1.30 -9.58
C VAL A 36 5.77 1.51 -10.69
N TYR A 37 5.94 2.75 -11.12
CA TYR A 37 6.90 3.14 -12.14
C TYR A 37 7.26 4.62 -12.01
N GLU A 38 8.37 5.01 -12.63
CA GLU A 38 8.80 6.40 -12.68
C GLU A 38 8.12 7.14 -13.83
N ARG A 39 7.65 8.36 -13.56
CA ARG A 39 7.03 9.22 -14.57
C ARG A 39 7.35 10.69 -14.28
N ALA A 40 7.64 11.44 -15.33
CA ALA A 40 7.70 12.90 -15.22
C ALA A 40 6.36 13.47 -14.75
N SER A 41 6.41 14.47 -13.88
CA SER A 41 5.21 15.19 -13.48
C SER A 41 4.88 16.26 -14.50
N ASN A 42 3.58 16.43 -14.78
CA ASN A 42 3.07 17.57 -15.55
C ASN A 42 2.68 18.74 -14.62
N ASP A 43 2.99 18.62 -13.34
CA ASP A 43 2.75 19.65 -12.32
C ASP A 43 3.69 20.83 -12.56
N PRO A 44 3.16 22.06 -12.84
CA PRO A 44 3.98 23.23 -13.16
C PRO A 44 4.96 23.63 -12.06
N GLU A 45 4.63 23.30 -10.80
CA GLU A 45 5.47 23.61 -9.62
C GLU A 45 6.54 22.53 -9.38
N TRP A 46 6.46 21.41 -10.11
CA TRP A 46 7.42 20.33 -9.99
C TRP A 46 8.64 20.61 -10.87
N ASN A 47 9.82 20.38 -10.32
CA ASN A 47 11.13 20.64 -10.94
C ASN A 47 11.47 19.80 -12.20
N GLY A 48 10.47 19.16 -12.83
CA GLY A 48 10.66 18.27 -13.98
C GLY A 48 11.28 16.91 -13.66
N ALA A 49 11.67 16.63 -12.40
CA ALA A 49 12.25 15.35 -12.02
C ALA A 49 11.22 14.21 -12.13
N GLN A 50 11.72 12.98 -12.34
CA GLN A 50 10.85 11.81 -12.31
C GLN A 50 10.28 11.58 -10.90
N ARG A 51 9.00 11.26 -10.84
CA ARG A 51 8.27 10.90 -9.62
C ARG A 51 7.84 9.45 -9.71
N LEU A 52 7.70 8.83 -8.54
CA LEU A 52 7.07 7.52 -8.45
C LEU A 52 5.57 7.68 -8.63
N MET A 53 5.05 7.06 -9.68
CA MET A 53 3.63 6.92 -9.95
C MET A 53 3.17 5.54 -9.49
N VAL A 54 2.05 5.52 -8.77
CA VAL A 54 1.34 4.30 -8.37
C VAL A 54 0.07 4.22 -9.19
N HIS A 55 -0.09 3.12 -9.94
CA HIS A 55 -1.26 2.86 -10.75
C HIS A 55 -2.01 1.66 -10.16
N THR A 56 -3.27 1.90 -9.79
CA THR A 56 -4.15 0.95 -9.12
C THR A 56 -5.42 0.70 -9.94
N ALA A 57 -6.22 -0.29 -9.56
CA ALA A 57 -7.54 -0.51 -10.16
C ALA A 57 -8.50 0.69 -10.02
N ARG A 58 -8.23 1.63 -9.09
CA ARG A 58 -9.04 2.82 -8.83
C ARG A 58 -8.38 4.10 -9.35
N GLY A 59 -7.48 3.99 -10.31
CA GLY A 59 -6.77 5.09 -10.95
C GLY A 59 -5.32 5.21 -10.49
N ALA A 60 -4.68 6.31 -10.87
CA ALA A 60 -3.26 6.53 -10.66
C ALA A 60 -2.99 7.83 -9.90
N PHE A 61 -1.95 7.81 -9.07
CA PHE A 61 -1.53 8.95 -8.26
C PHE A 61 -0.01 8.94 -8.08
N PHE A 62 0.57 10.10 -7.77
CA PHE A 62 1.99 10.15 -7.39
C PHE A 62 2.15 9.72 -5.92
N ALA A 63 3.23 9.00 -5.62
CA ALA A 63 3.45 8.40 -4.29
C ALA A 63 3.41 9.43 -3.13
N ASP A 64 3.87 10.66 -3.35
CA ASP A 64 3.80 11.74 -2.36
C ASP A 64 2.36 12.25 -2.12
N LYS A 65 1.45 11.99 -3.05
CA LYS A 65 0.00 12.30 -2.95
C LYS A 65 -0.83 11.13 -2.41
N SER A 66 -0.18 10.08 -1.86
CA SER A 66 -0.87 8.92 -1.28
C SER A 66 -1.94 9.31 -0.25
N ASP A 67 -1.68 10.34 0.56
CA ASP A 67 -2.62 10.76 1.60
C ASP A 67 -3.91 11.35 1.00
N ALA A 68 -3.79 12.24 0.03
CA ALA A 68 -4.93 12.84 -0.68
C ALA A 68 -5.74 11.77 -1.44
N TRP A 69 -5.06 10.78 -2.01
CA TRP A 69 -5.73 9.65 -2.67
C TRP A 69 -6.49 8.77 -1.67
N LEU A 70 -5.90 8.45 -0.52
CA LEU A 70 -6.60 7.68 0.53
C LEU A 70 -7.81 8.44 1.10
N GLN A 71 -7.67 9.76 1.33
CA GLN A 71 -8.76 10.58 1.84
C GLN A 71 -9.93 10.67 0.86
N SER A 72 -9.66 10.81 -0.44
CA SER A 72 -10.71 10.94 -1.46
C SER A 72 -11.39 9.60 -1.79
N GLY A 73 -10.63 8.50 -1.87
CA GLY A 73 -11.20 7.19 -2.23
C GLY A 73 -11.80 6.41 -1.06
N TRP A 74 -11.38 6.69 0.18
CA TRP A 74 -11.79 5.98 1.40
C TRP A 74 -12.09 6.96 2.56
N PRO A 75 -13.08 7.85 2.39
CA PRO A 75 -13.34 8.93 3.34
C PRO A 75 -13.78 8.44 4.74
N THR A 76 -14.30 7.22 4.84
CA THR A 76 -14.81 6.64 6.09
C THR A 76 -13.75 5.90 6.91
N MET A 77 -12.49 5.86 6.46
CA MET A 77 -11.41 5.20 7.19
C MET A 77 -11.01 5.99 8.44
N THR A 78 -10.77 5.27 9.54
CA THR A 78 -10.18 5.84 10.74
C THR A 78 -8.72 6.26 10.48
N ASP A 79 -8.18 7.15 11.32
CA ASP A 79 -6.79 7.57 11.20
C ASP A 79 -5.80 6.40 11.37
N VAL A 80 -6.14 5.43 12.22
CA VAL A 80 -5.34 4.22 12.42
C VAL A 80 -5.31 3.36 11.16
N GLN A 81 -6.48 3.12 10.55
CA GLN A 81 -6.58 2.40 9.28
C GLN A 81 -5.81 3.14 8.17
N ARG A 82 -5.90 4.47 8.13
CA ARG A 82 -5.18 5.29 7.15
C ARG A 82 -3.67 5.20 7.34
N ALA A 83 -3.18 5.25 8.57
CA ALA A 83 -1.77 5.08 8.88
C ALA A 83 -1.26 3.70 8.41
N ARG A 84 -2.03 2.63 8.66
CA ARG A 84 -1.70 1.28 8.17
C ARG A 84 -1.68 1.18 6.66
N ALA A 85 -2.70 1.71 5.98
CA ALA A 85 -2.75 1.73 4.52
C ALA A 85 -1.54 2.49 3.90
N LYS A 86 -1.14 3.61 4.51
CA LYS A 86 0.08 4.33 4.11
C LYS A 86 1.33 3.49 4.32
N ALA A 87 1.42 2.76 5.43
CA ALA A 87 2.53 1.85 5.68
C ALA A 87 2.60 0.72 4.63
N MET A 88 1.44 0.14 4.25
CA MET A 88 1.35 -0.86 3.19
C MET A 88 1.83 -0.30 1.84
N LEU A 89 1.36 0.90 1.45
CA LEU A 89 1.81 1.56 0.23
C LEU A 89 3.32 1.81 0.23
N LYS A 90 3.87 2.32 1.33
CA LYS A 90 5.32 2.54 1.48
C LYS A 90 6.10 1.24 1.34
N ALA A 91 5.66 0.16 2.00
CA ALA A 91 6.30 -1.14 1.91
C ALA A 91 6.25 -1.70 0.49
N HIS A 92 5.13 -1.53 -0.21
CA HIS A 92 4.98 -1.95 -1.61
C HIS A 92 5.93 -1.23 -2.55
N ILE A 93 6.02 0.10 -2.42
CA ILE A 93 6.95 0.94 -3.19
C ILE A 93 8.41 0.55 -2.89
N ALA A 94 8.77 0.38 -1.63
CA ALA A 94 10.12 -0.04 -1.24
C ALA A 94 10.49 -1.40 -1.84
N ARG A 95 9.55 -2.36 -1.83
CA ARG A 95 9.74 -3.68 -2.45
C ARG A 95 9.91 -3.58 -3.97
N TRP A 96 9.24 -2.65 -4.63
CA TRP A 96 9.46 -2.38 -6.04
C TRP A 96 10.87 -1.81 -6.30
N GLN A 97 11.31 -0.81 -5.52
CA GLN A 97 12.64 -0.22 -5.65
C GLN A 97 13.75 -1.25 -5.43
N GLN A 98 13.61 -2.11 -4.41
CA GLN A 98 14.55 -3.21 -4.16
C GLN A 98 14.67 -4.16 -5.34
N ARG A 99 13.55 -4.49 -6.00
CA ARG A 99 13.55 -5.32 -7.22
C ARG A 99 14.27 -4.63 -8.37
N GLN A 100 13.96 -3.35 -8.62
CA GLN A 100 14.66 -2.57 -9.65
C GLN A 100 16.18 -2.52 -9.43
N SER A 101 16.63 -2.31 -8.19
CA SER A 101 18.06 -2.32 -7.86
C SER A 101 18.69 -3.71 -8.07
N ALA A 102 17.97 -4.79 -7.71
CA ALA A 102 18.45 -6.15 -7.93
C ALA A 102 18.56 -6.49 -9.43
N ASP A 103 17.58 -6.08 -10.22
CA ASP A 103 17.56 -6.29 -11.68
C ASP A 103 18.69 -5.52 -12.36
N ALA A 104 18.93 -4.26 -11.96
CA ALA A 104 20.06 -3.47 -12.45
C ALA A 104 21.41 -4.11 -12.09
N ALA A 105 21.56 -4.63 -10.87
CA ALA A 105 22.77 -5.32 -10.43
C ALA A 105 22.98 -6.68 -11.14
N ALA A 106 21.91 -7.36 -11.55
CA ALA A 106 21.99 -8.58 -12.37
C ALA A 106 22.40 -8.24 -13.81
N ALA A 107 21.82 -7.19 -14.40
CA ALA A 107 22.15 -6.72 -15.75
C ALA A 107 23.62 -6.28 -15.88
N GLY A 108 24.19 -5.66 -14.85
CA GLY A 108 25.60 -5.26 -14.81
C GLY A 108 26.60 -6.42 -14.75
N ARG A 109 26.18 -7.60 -14.25
CA ARG A 109 27.05 -8.79 -14.09
C ARG A 109 27.04 -9.74 -15.29
N GLY A 110 26.11 -9.56 -16.23
CA GLY A 110 25.88 -10.48 -17.36
C GLY A 110 26.42 -10.04 -18.72
N ARG A 111 27.05 -8.86 -18.85
CA ARG A 111 27.65 -8.43 -20.13
C ARG A 111 29.04 -9.05 -20.30
N THR A 112 29.09 -10.30 -20.80
CA THR A 112 30.31 -10.83 -21.41
C THR A 112 30.68 -9.90 -22.57
N ASN A 113 31.78 -9.16 -22.40
CA ASN A 113 32.20 -8.16 -23.37
C ASN A 113 32.95 -8.88 -24.51
N TYR A 114 32.21 -9.47 -25.47
CA TYR A 114 32.77 -10.15 -26.65
C TYR A 114 33.59 -9.23 -27.58
N ALA A 115 33.65 -7.93 -27.28
CA ALA A 115 34.42 -6.93 -28.02
C ALA A 115 35.87 -6.78 -27.55
N LYS A 116 36.33 -7.56 -26.54
CA LYS A 116 37.70 -7.48 -26.03
C LYS A 116 38.69 -8.50 -26.62
N ASP A 117 38.20 -9.45 -27.43
CA ASP A 117 39.00 -10.56 -27.97
C ASP A 117 39.20 -10.51 -29.51
N TRP A 118 39.14 -9.32 -30.13
CA TRP A 118 39.47 -9.10 -31.54
C TRP A 118 40.66 -8.17 -31.72
#